data_AF-A0A8J3XX49-F1
#
_entry.id   AF-A0A8J3XX49-F1
#
_cell.length_a   1.000
_cell.length_b   1.000
_cell.length_c   1.000
_cell.angle_alpha   90.00
_cell.angle_beta   90.00
_cell.angle_gamma   90.00
#
_symmetry.space_group_name_H-M   'P 1'
#
loop_
_entity.id
_entity.type
_entity.pdbx_description
1 polymer ?
#
loop_
_entity_poly.entity_id
_entity_poly.type
_entity_poly.pdbx_seq_one_letter_code
_entity_poly.pdbx_strand_id
1 'polypeptide(L)'
;MARRGSPVRKGRRGGKRGESGVWWAPAVGVVLLIAVPNVVASSWTTLLAVAVVLGVLVGVAVLVIRRLGAAYRRDALRRAGVERLDPRRFEELAAELLRRDGFRRVSVVGGAGDRGIDVVGVASDGARYAIQCKYYTRAVGPGQVRDFVGALQAKPYRDHRGVLITSHYLSAEATRTAGEHDLIVIDRDRLGDWLIDAYRLGPGRRPPAWLVRLRHGREAR
;
A
#
# COMPACT_ATOMS: atom_id res chain seq x y z
N MET A 1 45.52 110.80 -17.16
CA MET A 1 44.05 110.84 -17.39
C MET A 1 43.59 109.41 -17.59
N ALA A 2 42.54 108.85 -17.01
CA ALA A 2 41.58 109.26 -16.00
C ALA A 2 41.02 107.95 -15.42
N ARG A 3 40.62 108.02 -14.15
CA ARG A 3 39.96 106.98 -13.36
C ARG A 3 38.65 106.51 -14.01
N ARG A 4 38.27 105.25 -13.76
CA ARG A 4 36.89 104.89 -13.36
C ARG A 4 36.86 103.50 -12.75
N GLY A 5 36.40 103.43 -11.51
CA GLY A 5 36.14 102.19 -10.78
C GLY A 5 34.64 101.86 -10.72
N SER A 6 34.41 100.58 -10.43
CA SER A 6 33.25 99.95 -9.77
C SER A 6 31.97 99.73 -10.61
N PRO A 7 31.16 98.66 -10.35
CA PRO A 7 31.02 97.97 -9.07
C PRO A 7 31.04 96.42 -9.05
N VAL A 8 31.31 95.90 -7.85
CA VAL A 8 31.19 94.51 -7.40
C VAL A 8 29.72 94.09 -7.35
N ARG A 9 29.37 92.95 -7.97
CA ARG A 9 28.02 92.34 -7.90
C ARG A 9 28.08 91.04 -7.09
N LYS A 10 27.46 91.03 -5.92
CA LYS A 10 27.28 89.88 -5.02
C LYS A 10 26.51 88.75 -5.73
N GLY A 11 27.19 87.62 -5.98
CA GLY A 11 26.56 86.37 -6.43
C GLY A 11 26.01 85.56 -5.25
N ARG A 12 24.70 85.33 -5.25
CA ARG A 12 23.96 84.42 -4.35
C ARG A 12 24.58 83.00 -4.41
N ARG A 13 24.99 82.46 -3.26
CA ARG A 13 25.27 81.03 -3.09
C ARG A 13 23.94 80.26 -3.04
N GLY A 14 23.60 79.59 -4.15
CA GLY A 14 22.58 78.54 -4.17
C GLY A 14 23.24 77.19 -3.91
N GLY A 15 23.02 76.62 -2.72
CA GLY A 15 23.43 75.25 -2.42
C GLY A 15 22.54 74.27 -3.20
N LYS A 16 23.12 73.57 -4.18
CA LYS A 16 22.52 72.37 -4.76
C LYS A 16 23.02 71.17 -3.97
N ARG A 17 22.13 70.54 -3.19
CA ARG A 17 22.32 69.17 -2.69
C ARG A 17 22.43 68.26 -3.92
N GLY A 18 23.58 67.64 -4.11
CA GLY A 18 23.77 66.64 -5.15
C GLY A 18 23.05 65.35 -4.76
N GLU A 19 21.95 65.06 -5.45
CA GLU A 19 21.41 63.71 -5.54
C GLU A 19 22.43 62.88 -6.35
N SER A 20 23.26 62.12 -5.65
CA SER A 20 24.04 61.03 -6.25
C SER A 20 23.05 59.95 -6.72
N GLY A 21 22.54 60.12 -7.93
CA GLY A 21 21.56 59.24 -8.54
C GLY A 21 22.06 57.80 -8.62
N VAL A 22 21.19 56.87 -8.24
CA VAL A 22 21.37 55.41 -8.29
C VAL A 22 21.37 54.92 -9.74
N TRP A 23 22.34 55.35 -10.54
CA TRP A 23 22.43 55.04 -11.98
C TRP A 23 22.77 53.56 -12.26
N TRP A 24 23.23 52.81 -11.27
CA TRP A 24 23.57 51.39 -11.40
C TRP A 24 22.36 50.45 -11.22
N ALA A 25 21.28 50.89 -10.56
CA ALA A 25 20.10 50.06 -10.31
C ALA A 25 19.41 49.52 -11.59
N PRO A 26 19.18 50.31 -12.65
CA PRO A 26 18.62 49.77 -13.89
C PRO A 26 19.57 48.80 -14.60
N ALA A 27 20.88 49.02 -14.52
CA ALA A 27 21.88 48.14 -15.11
C ALA A 27 21.92 46.77 -14.42
N VAL A 28 21.84 46.73 -13.09
CA VAL A 28 21.72 45.47 -12.32
C VAL A 28 20.41 44.74 -12.64
N GLY A 29 19.30 45.48 -12.78
CA GLY A 29 18.02 44.91 -13.19
C GLY A 29 18.05 44.23 -14.56
N VAL A 30 18.69 44.85 -15.55
CA VAL A 30 18.84 44.28 -16.91
C VAL A 30 19.75 43.04 -16.90
N VAL A 31 20.85 43.07 -16.13
CA VAL A 31 21.74 41.90 -15.99
C VAL A 31 21.01 40.72 -15.34
N LEU A 32 20.21 40.97 -14.29
CA LEU A 32 19.40 39.92 -13.65
C LEU A 32 18.30 39.38 -14.58
N LEU A 33 17.65 40.24 -15.38
CA LEU A 33 16.65 39.83 -16.38
C LEU A 33 17.21 38.94 -17.49
N ILE A 34 18.50 39.02 -17.78
CA ILE A 34 19.16 38.17 -18.78
C ILE A 34 19.80 36.94 -18.13
N ALA A 35 20.47 37.10 -16.98
CA ALA A 35 21.20 36.02 -16.32
C ALA A 35 20.27 35.02 -15.64
N VAL A 36 19.19 35.46 -14.98
CA VAL A 36 18.28 34.57 -14.25
C VAL A 36 17.55 33.60 -15.19
N PRO A 37 16.93 34.03 -16.31
CA PRO A 37 16.32 33.08 -17.24
C PRO A 37 17.32 32.10 -17.85
N ASN A 38 18.57 32.52 -18.10
CA ASN A 38 19.61 31.65 -18.67
C ASN A 38 20.15 30.63 -17.65
N VAL A 39 20.30 31.02 -16.38
CA VAL A 39 20.67 30.12 -15.27
C VAL A 39 19.51 29.16 -14.95
N VAL A 40 18.27 29.63 -14.94
CA VAL A 40 17.08 28.79 -14.74
C VAL A 40 16.91 27.82 -15.92
N ALA A 41 17.09 28.28 -17.16
CA ALA A 41 17.01 27.47 -18.38
C ALA A 41 18.15 26.43 -18.50
N SER A 42 19.32 26.68 -17.91
CA SER A 42 20.42 25.70 -17.85
C SER A 42 20.31 24.74 -16.66
N SER A 43 19.70 25.17 -15.56
CA SER A 43 19.61 24.35 -14.34
C SER A 43 18.42 23.37 -14.35
N TRP A 44 17.27 23.76 -14.92
CA TRP A 44 16.07 22.89 -14.88
C TRP A 44 16.26 21.57 -15.65
N THR A 45 17.05 21.55 -16.72
CA THR A 45 17.34 20.32 -17.48
C THR A 45 18.16 19.33 -16.66
N THR A 46 19.13 19.81 -15.86
CA THR A 46 19.92 18.96 -14.96
C THR A 46 19.07 18.38 -13.83
N LEU A 47 18.17 19.18 -13.25
CA LEU A 47 17.23 18.73 -12.22
C LEU A 47 16.26 17.68 -12.77
N LEU A 48 15.74 17.88 -13.98
CA LEU A 48 14.91 16.88 -14.66
C LEU A 48 15.68 15.59 -14.96
N ALA A 49 16.91 15.70 -15.46
CA ALA A 49 17.75 14.52 -15.73
C ALA A 49 18.00 13.71 -14.46
N VAL A 50 18.33 14.37 -13.33
CA VAL A 50 18.49 13.71 -12.03
C VAL A 50 17.19 13.06 -11.57
N ALA A 51 16.05 13.76 -11.69
CA ALA A 51 14.75 13.21 -11.30
C ALA A 51 14.38 11.96 -12.13
N VAL A 52 14.66 11.97 -13.44
CA VAL A 52 14.46 10.81 -14.31
C VAL A 52 15.36 9.65 -13.89
N VAL A 53 16.66 9.89 -13.65
CA VAL A 53 17.59 8.85 -13.18
C VAL A 53 17.13 8.27 -11.84
N LEU A 54 16.73 9.11 -10.88
CA LEU A 54 16.19 8.65 -9.59
C LEU A 54 14.91 7.83 -9.79
N GLY A 55 14.00 8.28 -10.65
CA GLY A 55 12.78 7.55 -10.98
C GLY A 55 13.06 6.17 -11.59
N VAL A 56 14.02 6.09 -12.50
CA VAL A 56 14.49 4.82 -13.09
C VAL A 56 15.12 3.93 -12.03
N LEU A 57 15.99 4.45 -11.18
CA LEU A 57 16.63 3.68 -10.10
C LEU A 57 15.60 3.12 -9.12
N VAL A 58 14.62 3.93 -8.70
CA VAL A 58 13.50 3.48 -7.86
C VAL A 58 12.68 2.41 -8.58
N GLY A 59 12.35 2.62 -9.85
CA GLY A 59 11.62 1.64 -10.67
C GLY A 59 12.34 0.30 -10.78
N VAL A 60 13.66 0.33 -11.04
CA VAL A 60 14.51 -0.87 -11.09
C VAL A 60 14.59 -1.53 -9.72
N ALA A 61 14.81 -0.77 -8.64
CA ALA A 61 14.84 -1.31 -7.28
C ALA A 61 13.52 -2.00 -6.91
N VAL A 62 12.38 -1.38 -7.20
CA VAL A 62 11.05 -1.97 -6.99
C VAL A 62 10.89 -3.24 -7.82
N LEU A 63 11.31 -3.24 -9.09
CA LEU A 63 11.25 -4.42 -9.94
C LEU A 63 12.10 -5.56 -9.38
N VAL A 64 13.33 -5.28 -8.96
CA VAL A 64 14.24 -6.27 -8.36
C VAL A 64 13.63 -6.85 -7.08
N ILE A 65 13.15 -6.00 -6.17
CA ILE A 65 12.48 -6.44 -4.93
C ILE A 65 11.28 -7.34 -5.26
N ARG A 66 10.44 -6.97 -6.23
CA ARG A 66 9.28 -7.79 -6.63
C ARG A 66 9.69 -9.13 -7.24
N ARG A 67 10.75 -9.16 -8.05
CA ARG A 67 11.27 -10.39 -8.69
C ARG A 67 11.90 -11.33 -7.67
N LEU A 68 12.69 -10.79 -6.75
CA LEU A 68 13.32 -11.56 -5.67
C LEU A 68 12.26 -12.12 -4.70
N GLY A 69 11.29 -11.30 -4.30
CA GLY A 69 10.17 -11.75 -3.46
C GLY A 69 9.38 -12.88 -4.13
N ALA A 70 9.05 -12.74 -5.41
CA ALA A 70 8.36 -13.79 -6.17
C ALA A 70 9.21 -15.07 -6.35
N ALA A 71 10.54 -14.96 -6.41
CA ALA A 71 11.43 -16.13 -6.44
C ALA A 71 11.46 -16.84 -5.08
N TYR A 72 11.58 -16.08 -4.00
CA TYR A 72 11.63 -16.63 -2.63
C TYR A 72 10.32 -17.31 -2.24
N ARG A 73 9.16 -16.72 -2.58
CA ARG A 73 7.86 -17.38 -2.43
C ARG A 73 7.73 -18.70 -3.20
N ARG A 74 8.18 -18.71 -4.45
CA ARG A 74 8.15 -19.93 -5.28
C ARG A 74 8.98 -21.04 -4.67
N ASP A 75 10.15 -20.70 -4.15
CA ASP A 75 11.01 -21.65 -3.46
C ASP A 75 10.38 -22.17 -2.17
N ALA A 76 9.73 -21.30 -1.38
CA ALA A 76 8.99 -21.71 -0.18
C ALA A 76 7.84 -22.68 -0.48
N LEU A 77 7.02 -22.38 -1.49
CA LEU A 77 5.94 -23.26 -1.94
C LEU A 77 6.47 -24.62 -2.40
N ARG A 78 7.62 -24.64 -3.09
CA ARG A 78 8.31 -25.88 -3.52
C ARG A 78 8.84 -26.68 -2.35
N ARG A 79 9.51 -26.03 -1.39
CA ARG A 79 10.04 -26.68 -0.17
C ARG A 79 8.94 -27.26 0.70
N ALA A 80 7.81 -26.56 0.82
CA ALA A 80 6.61 -27.07 1.48
C ALA A 80 5.85 -28.12 0.65
N GLY A 81 6.32 -28.42 -0.57
CA GLY A 81 5.73 -29.45 -1.42
C GLY A 81 4.30 -29.15 -1.86
N VAL A 82 3.87 -27.88 -1.84
CA VAL A 82 2.45 -27.50 -2.03
C VAL A 82 1.87 -28.07 -3.33
N GLU A 83 2.65 -28.09 -4.41
CA GLU A 83 2.24 -28.61 -5.73
C GLU A 83 1.95 -30.12 -5.75
N ARG A 84 2.36 -30.87 -4.72
CA ARG A 84 2.19 -32.31 -4.59
C ARG A 84 1.24 -32.71 -3.44
N LEU A 85 0.62 -31.73 -2.78
CA LEU A 85 -0.32 -32.02 -1.71
C LEU A 85 -1.65 -32.51 -2.29
N ASP A 86 -2.28 -33.41 -1.57
CA ASP A 86 -3.71 -33.67 -1.72
C ASP A 86 -4.52 -32.60 -0.93
N PRO A 87 -5.81 -32.45 -1.21
CA PRO A 87 -6.63 -31.44 -0.52
C PRO A 87 -6.61 -31.55 1.01
N ARG A 88 -6.60 -32.77 1.56
CA ARG A 88 -6.59 -33.00 3.00
C ARG A 88 -5.27 -32.56 3.63
N ARG A 89 -4.14 -32.89 3.01
CA ARG A 89 -2.82 -32.43 3.47
C ARG A 89 -2.68 -30.91 3.37
N PHE A 90 -3.37 -30.28 2.41
CA PHE A 90 -3.41 -28.82 2.31
C PHE A 90 -4.16 -28.18 3.49
N GLU A 91 -5.26 -28.80 3.95
CA GLU A 91 -5.96 -28.39 5.18
C GLU A 91 -5.09 -28.57 6.43
N GLU A 92 -4.36 -29.68 6.52
CA GLU A 92 -3.42 -29.97 7.61
C GLU A 92 -2.29 -28.93 7.65
N LEU A 93 -1.72 -28.58 6.49
CA LEU A 93 -0.72 -27.50 6.38
C LEU A 93 -1.29 -26.16 6.86
N ALA A 94 -2.51 -25.80 6.46
CA ALA A 94 -3.16 -24.58 6.93
C ALA A 94 -3.35 -24.58 8.45
N ALA A 95 -3.74 -25.71 9.02
CA ALA A 95 -3.87 -25.88 10.47
C ALA A 95 -2.52 -25.74 11.20
N GLU A 96 -1.43 -26.29 10.65
CA GLU A 96 -0.08 -26.12 11.19
C GLU A 96 0.37 -24.66 11.19
N LEU A 97 0.17 -23.94 10.08
CA LEU A 97 0.51 -22.52 9.97
C LEU A 97 -0.31 -21.66 10.93
N LEU A 98 -1.59 -21.97 11.13
CA LEU A 98 -2.42 -21.31 12.15
C LEU A 98 -1.86 -21.50 13.56
N ARG A 99 -1.48 -22.74 13.91
CA ARG A 99 -0.87 -23.03 15.23
C ARG A 99 0.45 -22.27 15.40
N ARG A 100 1.28 -22.24 14.36
CA ARG A 100 2.54 -21.47 14.34
C ARG A 100 2.29 -19.98 14.60
N ASP A 101 1.23 -19.43 14.02
CA ASP A 101 0.83 -18.03 14.21
C ASP A 101 0.14 -17.76 15.56
N GLY A 102 0.03 -18.76 16.44
CA GLY A 102 -0.45 -18.62 17.80
C GLY A 102 -1.95 -18.87 17.99
N PHE A 103 -2.63 -19.46 17.00
CA PHE A 103 -4.01 -19.90 17.16
C PHE A 103 -4.08 -21.11 18.08
N ARG A 104 -5.14 -21.14 18.90
CA ARG A 104 -5.48 -22.23 19.82
C ARG A 104 -6.74 -22.94 19.32
N ARG A 105 -6.96 -24.15 19.86
CA ARG A 105 -8.11 -25.01 19.49
C ARG A 105 -8.23 -25.18 17.97
N VAL A 106 -7.09 -25.33 17.30
CA VAL A 106 -7.03 -25.50 15.85
C VAL A 106 -7.36 -26.95 15.52
N SER A 107 -8.45 -27.16 14.79
CA SER A 107 -8.90 -28.49 14.35
C SER A 107 -9.26 -28.44 12.87
N VAL A 108 -8.80 -29.45 12.13
CA VAL A 108 -9.33 -29.78 10.81
C VAL A 108 -10.69 -30.44 11.05
N VAL A 109 -11.74 -29.86 10.48
CA VAL A 109 -13.13 -30.29 10.61
C VAL A 109 -13.70 -30.84 9.30
N GLY A 110 -12.90 -30.79 8.22
CA GLY A 110 -13.28 -31.21 6.86
C GLY A 110 -13.68 -32.69 6.73
N GLY A 111 -14.53 -32.96 5.74
CA GLY A 111 -15.20 -34.24 5.46
C GLY A 111 -16.20 -34.15 4.28
N ALA A 112 -17.12 -35.11 4.20
CA ALA A 112 -18.24 -35.03 3.27
C ALA A 112 -19.47 -34.41 3.97
N GLY A 113 -19.90 -33.21 3.57
CA GLY A 113 -21.13 -32.56 4.06
C GLY A 113 -20.93 -31.33 4.96
N ASP A 114 -19.70 -30.92 5.19
CA ASP A 114 -19.25 -29.88 6.14
C ASP A 114 -19.48 -28.45 5.64
N ARG A 115 -20.25 -28.32 4.55
CA ARG A 115 -20.69 -27.05 3.96
C ARG A 115 -19.51 -26.14 3.55
N GLY A 116 -18.30 -26.68 3.45
CA GLY A 116 -17.10 -25.97 3.01
C GLY A 116 -16.37 -25.20 4.11
N ILE A 117 -16.44 -25.63 5.37
CA ILE A 117 -15.51 -25.21 6.42
C ILE A 117 -14.55 -26.36 6.69
N ASP A 118 -13.26 -26.14 6.46
CA ASP A 118 -12.26 -27.21 6.49
C ASP A 118 -11.41 -27.15 7.76
N VAL A 119 -11.13 -25.94 8.26
CA VAL A 119 -10.36 -25.71 9.49
C VAL A 119 -11.06 -24.66 10.36
N VAL A 120 -10.98 -24.82 11.68
CA VAL A 120 -11.39 -23.80 12.65
C VAL A 120 -10.26 -23.53 13.63
N GLY A 121 -10.24 -22.32 14.19
CA GLY A 121 -9.27 -21.93 15.20
C GLY A 121 -9.68 -20.70 15.97
N VAL A 122 -9.04 -20.49 17.11
CA VAL A 122 -9.28 -19.33 17.99
C VAL A 122 -7.99 -18.54 18.12
N ALA A 123 -8.01 -17.28 17.70
CA ALA A 123 -6.87 -16.38 17.82
C ALA A 123 -6.57 -16.05 19.30
N SER A 124 -5.40 -15.48 19.55
CA SER A 124 -4.96 -15.12 20.90
C SER A 124 -5.89 -14.12 21.61
N ASP A 125 -6.58 -13.26 20.84
CA ASP A 125 -7.58 -12.28 21.31
C ASP A 125 -8.99 -12.88 21.55
N GLY A 126 -9.14 -14.19 21.35
CA GLY A 126 -10.41 -14.91 21.51
C GLY A 126 -11.32 -14.90 20.29
N ALA A 127 -10.95 -14.22 19.20
CA ALA A 127 -11.75 -14.25 17.97
C ALA A 127 -11.72 -15.65 17.34
N ARG A 128 -12.89 -16.13 16.91
CA ARG A 128 -13.07 -17.42 16.25
C ARG A 128 -12.94 -17.26 14.74
N TYR A 129 -12.24 -18.18 14.11
CA TYR A 129 -11.99 -18.19 12.67
C TYR A 129 -12.50 -19.51 12.09
N ALA A 130 -13.17 -19.40 10.95
CA ALA A 130 -13.59 -20.51 10.13
C ALA A 130 -12.92 -20.37 8.77
N ILE A 131 -12.23 -21.42 8.37
CA ILE A 131 -11.28 -21.40 7.27
C ILE A 131 -11.74 -22.41 6.23
N GLN A 132 -11.80 -21.96 4.98
CA GLN A 132 -11.98 -22.82 3.82
C GLN A 132 -10.65 -22.88 3.06
N CYS A 133 -10.24 -24.09 2.71
CA CYS A 133 -9.05 -24.42 1.96
C CYS A 133 -9.45 -24.92 0.56
N LYS A 134 -8.95 -24.28 -0.49
CA LYS A 134 -9.20 -24.67 -1.87
C LYS A 134 -7.88 -24.98 -2.58
N TYR A 135 -7.58 -26.27 -2.67
CA TYR A 135 -6.44 -26.76 -3.44
C TYR A 135 -6.80 -26.90 -4.92
N TYR A 136 -6.58 -25.85 -5.72
CA TYR A 136 -6.95 -25.78 -7.13
C TYR A 136 -5.74 -25.54 -8.05
N THR A 137 -5.87 -26.00 -9.29
CA THR A 137 -4.95 -25.73 -10.42
C THR A 137 -5.42 -24.55 -11.28
N ARG A 138 -6.56 -23.94 -10.94
CA ARG A 138 -7.14 -22.78 -11.62
C ARG A 138 -7.60 -21.74 -10.61
N ALA A 139 -7.87 -20.54 -11.11
CA ALA A 139 -8.37 -19.46 -10.27
C ALA A 139 -9.71 -19.80 -9.60
N VAL A 140 -9.87 -19.40 -8.34
CA VAL A 140 -11.11 -19.55 -7.58
C VAL A 140 -12.14 -18.56 -8.12
N GLY A 141 -13.31 -19.08 -8.48
CA GLY A 141 -14.43 -18.30 -9.02
C GLY A 141 -15.31 -17.70 -7.92
N PRO A 142 -16.14 -16.70 -8.27
CA PRO A 142 -16.98 -15.97 -7.32
C PRO A 142 -18.07 -16.84 -6.70
N GLY A 143 -18.54 -17.88 -7.40
CA GLY A 143 -19.49 -18.86 -6.85
C GLY A 143 -18.96 -19.54 -5.58
N GLN A 144 -17.71 -20.00 -5.61
CA GLN A 144 -17.07 -20.63 -4.45
C GLN A 144 -16.96 -19.68 -3.25
N VAL A 145 -16.68 -18.39 -3.51
CA VAL A 145 -16.66 -17.37 -2.47
C VAL A 145 -18.05 -17.19 -1.87
N ARG A 146 -19.11 -17.12 -2.70
CA ARG A 146 -20.50 -17.02 -2.22
C ARG A 146 -20.93 -18.23 -1.41
N ASP A 147 -20.56 -19.43 -1.85
CA ASP A 147 -20.86 -20.67 -1.13
C ASP A 147 -20.22 -20.66 0.27
N PHE A 148 -18.96 -20.24 0.36
CA PHE A 148 -18.26 -20.07 1.63
C PHE A 148 -18.90 -19.01 2.53
N VAL A 149 -19.31 -17.86 1.97
CA VAL A 149 -20.06 -16.84 2.71
C VAL A 149 -21.37 -17.42 3.26
N GLY A 150 -22.09 -18.21 2.47
CA GLY A 150 -23.29 -18.91 2.93
C GLY A 150 -23.01 -19.85 4.10
N ALA A 151 -21.91 -20.60 4.02
CA ALA A 151 -21.46 -21.49 5.09
C ALA A 151 -21.14 -20.74 6.39
N LEU A 152 -20.50 -19.57 6.28
CA LEU A 152 -20.18 -18.71 7.41
C LEU A 152 -21.45 -18.13 8.06
N GLN A 153 -22.51 -17.86 7.30
CA GLN A 153 -23.77 -17.34 7.86
C GLN A 153 -24.58 -18.40 8.61
N ALA A 154 -24.32 -19.69 8.36
CA ALA A 154 -24.98 -20.80 9.02
C ALA A 154 -24.43 -21.03 10.44
N LYS A 155 -25.27 -21.52 11.35
CA LYS A 155 -24.80 -22.02 12.66
C LYS A 155 -23.94 -23.29 12.44
N PRO A 156 -22.81 -23.47 13.16
CA PRO A 156 -22.32 -22.65 14.29
C PRO A 156 -21.36 -21.50 13.91
N TYR A 157 -21.16 -21.22 12.63
CA TYR A 157 -20.08 -20.35 12.15
C TYR A 157 -20.44 -18.86 12.02
N ARG A 158 -21.69 -18.48 12.30
CA ARG A 158 -22.21 -17.10 12.16
C ARG A 158 -21.34 -15.99 12.77
N ASP A 159 -20.66 -16.27 13.88
CA ASP A 159 -19.81 -15.31 14.59
C ASP A 159 -18.30 -15.50 14.29
N HIS A 160 -17.95 -16.33 13.30
CA HIS A 160 -16.57 -16.59 12.93
C HIS A 160 -16.11 -15.64 11.83
N ARG A 161 -14.82 -15.29 11.88
CA ARG A 161 -14.14 -14.61 10.77
C ARG A 161 -13.85 -15.63 9.68
N GLY A 162 -14.24 -15.31 8.45
CA GLY A 162 -13.98 -16.14 7.30
C GLY A 162 -12.56 -15.96 6.75
N VAL A 163 -11.84 -17.06 6.57
CA VAL A 163 -10.56 -17.08 5.85
C VAL A 163 -10.68 -18.04 4.67
N LEU A 164 -10.38 -17.56 3.47
CA LEU A 164 -10.28 -18.39 2.28
C LEU A 164 -8.80 -18.54 1.92
N ILE A 165 -8.29 -19.77 1.98
CA ILE A 165 -6.93 -20.13 1.64
C ILE A 165 -6.97 -20.91 0.33
N THR A 166 -6.11 -20.57 -0.63
CA THR A 166 -6.02 -21.35 -1.88
C THR A 166 -4.59 -21.47 -2.38
N SER A 167 -4.29 -22.60 -3.02
CA SER A 167 -3.04 -22.84 -3.75
C SER A 167 -2.92 -22.02 -5.04
N HIS A 168 -3.99 -21.34 -5.46
CA HIS A 168 -4.04 -20.50 -6.65
C HIS A 168 -4.48 -19.07 -6.33
N TYR A 169 -5.00 -18.35 -7.32
CA TYR A 169 -5.42 -16.95 -7.22
C TYR A 169 -6.94 -16.90 -7.29
N LEU A 170 -7.53 -15.80 -6.84
CA LEU A 170 -8.93 -15.53 -7.07
C LEU A 170 -9.11 -14.85 -8.43
N SER A 171 -10.26 -15.05 -9.07
CA SER A 171 -10.66 -14.18 -10.17
C SER A 171 -10.88 -12.75 -9.68
N ALA A 172 -10.88 -11.77 -10.59
CA ALA A 172 -11.16 -10.38 -10.24
C ALA A 172 -12.54 -10.23 -9.56
N GLU A 173 -13.55 -10.96 -10.05
CA GLU A 173 -14.88 -10.96 -9.45
C GLU A 173 -14.88 -11.62 -8.06
N ALA A 174 -14.24 -12.78 -7.91
CA ALA A 174 -14.12 -13.46 -6.62
C ALA A 174 -13.41 -12.59 -5.58
N THR A 175 -12.39 -11.84 -6.00
CA THR A 175 -11.67 -10.89 -5.13
C THR A 175 -12.58 -9.77 -4.65
N ARG A 176 -13.41 -9.21 -5.54
CA ARG A 176 -14.41 -8.20 -5.16
C ARG A 176 -15.43 -8.75 -4.17
N THR A 177 -16.01 -9.92 -4.46
CA THR A 177 -16.98 -10.58 -3.58
C THR A 177 -16.38 -10.89 -2.21
N ALA A 178 -15.12 -11.37 -2.15
CA ALA A 178 -14.45 -11.62 -0.89
C ALA A 178 -14.30 -10.33 -0.06
N GLY A 179 -13.97 -9.20 -0.72
CA GLY A 179 -13.89 -7.89 -0.09
C GLY A 179 -15.23 -7.37 0.44
N GLU A 180 -16.33 -7.56 -0.31
CA GLU A 180 -17.69 -7.17 0.10
C GLU A 180 -18.15 -7.87 1.38
N HIS A 181 -17.67 -9.09 1.61
CA HIS A 181 -18.00 -9.91 2.78
C HIS A 181 -16.93 -9.91 3.87
N ASP A 182 -15.92 -9.03 3.78
CA ASP A 182 -14.81 -8.90 4.74
C ASP A 182 -14.06 -10.23 5.00
N LEU A 183 -13.92 -11.03 3.94
CA LEU A 183 -13.16 -12.29 4.00
C LEU A 183 -11.67 -12.01 3.94
N ILE A 184 -10.91 -12.73 4.77
CA ILE A 184 -9.46 -12.73 4.68
C ILE A 184 -9.06 -13.74 3.60
N VAL A 185 -8.44 -13.26 2.53
CA VAL A 185 -7.97 -14.12 1.44
C VAL A 185 -6.47 -14.36 1.58
N ILE A 186 -6.07 -15.63 1.54
CA ILE A 186 -4.68 -16.09 1.43
C ILE A 186 -4.56 -16.83 0.09
N ASP A 187 -4.20 -16.09 -0.95
CA ASP A 187 -3.92 -16.66 -2.27
C ASP A 187 -2.51 -17.25 -2.34
N ARG A 188 -2.12 -17.77 -3.50
CA ARG A 188 -0.81 -18.40 -3.71
C ARG A 188 0.37 -17.55 -3.28
N ASP A 189 0.36 -16.25 -3.60
CA ASP A 189 1.46 -15.36 -3.24
C ASP A 189 1.47 -15.13 -1.73
N ARG A 190 0.31 -14.81 -1.13
CA ARG A 190 0.23 -14.62 0.33
C ARG A 190 0.53 -15.90 1.11
N LEU A 191 0.19 -17.07 0.58
CA LEU A 191 0.55 -18.37 1.13
C LEU A 191 2.08 -18.56 1.11
N GLY A 192 2.74 -18.17 0.02
CA GLY A 192 4.21 -18.15 -0.06
C GLY A 192 4.82 -17.24 1.01
N ASP A 193 4.28 -16.02 1.17
CA ASP A 193 4.72 -15.09 2.23
C ASP A 193 4.43 -15.65 3.63
N TRP A 194 3.32 -16.39 3.80
CA TRP A 194 2.96 -17.03 5.06
C TRP A 194 3.92 -18.16 5.43
N LEU A 195 4.28 -19.01 4.48
CA LEU A 195 5.24 -20.10 4.67
C LEU A 195 6.61 -19.62 5.16
N ILE A 196 7.07 -18.46 4.67
CA ILE A 196 8.36 -17.86 5.03
C ILE A 196 8.30 -16.87 6.20
N ASP A 197 7.15 -16.77 6.87
CA ASP A 197 6.94 -15.87 8.02
C ASP A 197 6.97 -14.37 7.68
N ALA A 198 6.94 -14.00 6.39
CA ALA A 198 6.81 -12.62 5.92
C ALA A 198 5.37 -12.09 6.03
N TYR A 199 4.40 -13.00 6.13
CA TYR A 199 3.02 -12.72 6.49
C TYR A 199 2.65 -13.59 7.70
N ARG A 200 1.90 -13.03 8.65
CA ARG A 200 1.25 -13.79 9.74
C ARG A 200 -0.22 -13.42 9.76
N LEU A 201 -1.07 -14.44 9.87
CA LEU A 201 -2.48 -14.25 10.14
C LEU A 201 -2.60 -13.92 11.64
N GLY A 202 -2.64 -12.63 11.99
CA GLY A 202 -2.77 -12.17 13.38
C GLY A 202 -4.14 -11.55 13.68
N PRO A 203 -4.57 -11.51 14.96
CA PRO A 203 -5.79 -10.79 15.34
C PRO A 203 -5.56 -9.29 15.16
N GLY A 204 -6.28 -8.63 14.25
CA GLY A 204 -5.97 -7.22 13.99
C GLY A 204 -6.75 -6.44 12.95
N ARG A 205 -7.80 -6.98 12.34
CA ARG A 205 -8.75 -6.15 11.59
C ARG A 205 -10.16 -6.41 12.05
N ARG A 206 -10.57 -5.80 13.17
CA ARG A 206 -12.01 -5.65 13.43
C ARG A 206 -12.52 -4.58 12.45
N PRO A 207 -13.58 -4.82 11.66
CA PRO A 207 -14.45 -3.72 11.35
C PRO A 207 -14.86 -3.07 12.68
N PRO A 208 -14.86 -1.73 12.78
CA PRO A 208 -15.16 -1.05 14.03
C PRO A 208 -16.45 -1.58 14.67
N ALA A 209 -16.52 -1.63 16.01
CA ALA A 209 -17.67 -2.17 16.73
C ALA A 209 -19.02 -1.48 16.39
N TRP A 210 -18.99 -0.29 15.81
CA TRP A 210 -20.18 0.40 15.31
C TRP A 210 -20.75 -0.23 14.03
N LEU A 211 -19.91 -0.79 13.16
CA LEU A 211 -20.32 -1.43 11.90
C LEU A 211 -21.05 -2.75 12.16
N VAL A 212 -20.62 -3.50 13.18
CA VAL A 212 -21.29 -4.74 13.63
C VAL A 212 -22.68 -4.43 14.22
N ARG A 213 -22.81 -3.34 14.97
CA ARG A 213 -24.10 -2.89 15.55
C ARG A 213 -25.15 -2.55 14.49
N LEU A 214 -24.74 -1.97 13.37
CA LEU A 214 -25.64 -1.60 12.26
C LEU A 214 -26.19 -2.79 11.46
N ARG A 215 -25.55 -3.96 11.54
CA ARG A 215 -26.05 -5.18 10.91
C ARG A 215 -27.15 -5.84 11.75
N HIS A 216 -26.96 -5.96 13.05
CA HIS A 216 -27.97 -6.56 13.93
C HIS A 216 -29.23 -5.70 14.10
N GLY A 217 -29.13 -4.37 13.94
CA GLY A 217 -30.29 -3.48 13.99
C GLY A 217 -31.19 -3.52 12.74
N ARG A 218 -30.76 -4.15 11.64
CA ARG A 218 -31.53 -4.27 10.39
C ARG A 218 -32.25 -5.60 10.20
N GLU A 219 -31.90 -6.64 10.96
CA GLU A 219 -32.59 -7.94 10.93
C GLU A 219 -33.74 -8.03 11.95
N ALA A 220 -33.90 -6.99 12.80
CA ALA A 220 -34.94 -6.91 13.84
C ALA A 220 -36.07 -5.93 13.52
N ARG A 221 -36.26 -5.58 12.23
CA ARG A 221 -37.37 -4.75 11.74
C ARG A 221 -38.11 -5.45 10.62
#